data_AF-A0A1H6RWN9-F1
#
_entry.id   AF-A0A1H6RWN9-F1
#
_cell.length_a   1.000
_cell.length_b   1.000
_cell.length_c   1.000
_cell.angle_alpha   90.00
_cell.angle_beta   90.00
_cell.angle_gamma   90.00
#
_symmetry.space_group_name_H-M   'P 1'
#
loop_
_entity.id
_entity.type
_entity.pdbx_description
1 polymer ?
#
loop_
_entity_poly.entity_id
_entity_poly.type
_entity_poly.pdbx_seq_one_letter_code
_entity_poly.pdbx_strand_id
1 'polypeptide(L)'
;MVEKPAAPRRIAVLPVKPAPAKAATPAVAAAPLAEVRREPPPRFVLQLLRAGNCLLLVELPTGEVFASRDPAYRLLKDLLHAAGLPDSPRAQGEPIRWPLIRGNREFDQGPAAARDYVRAVLQGQLEQEPAACVWLIGTPAARFAGEEDAVAACREIDLAGLGCAWTLPGLEQLMEAPALKAELWHSMRRAMRRWTSER
;
A
#
# COMPACT_ATOMS: atom_id res chain seq x y z
N MET A 1 -61.74 -67.15 5.11
CA MET A 1 -62.48 -66.03 5.72
C MET A 1 -62.00 -64.75 5.05
N VAL A 2 -62.90 -63.90 4.56
CA VAL A 2 -62.59 -62.52 4.16
C VAL A 2 -63.68 -61.63 4.73
N GLU A 3 -63.32 -60.84 5.72
CA GLU A 3 -64.12 -59.80 6.38
C GLU A 3 -63.09 -58.77 6.93
N LYS A 4 -63.29 -57.46 6.98
CA LYS A 4 -64.25 -56.46 6.44
C LYS A 4 -63.83 -55.10 7.07
N PRO A 5 -64.52 -53.95 6.89
CA PRO A 5 -65.53 -53.57 5.90
C PRO A 5 -65.26 -52.19 5.22
N ALA A 6 -66.24 -51.77 4.42
CA ALA A 6 -66.71 -50.38 4.26
C ALA A 6 -65.88 -49.35 3.45
N ALA A 7 -66.64 -48.60 2.64
CA ALA A 7 -66.26 -47.39 1.93
C ALA A 7 -67.33 -46.31 2.24
N PRO A 8 -67.61 -45.32 1.38
CA PRO A 8 -66.74 -44.29 0.80
C PRO A 8 -67.15 -42.87 1.27
N ARG A 9 -66.41 -41.83 0.88
CA ARG A 9 -66.94 -40.44 0.68
C ARG A 9 -66.01 -39.61 -0.22
N ARG A 10 -66.50 -38.44 -0.66
CA ARG A 10 -66.01 -37.63 -1.81
C ARG A 10 -66.20 -36.14 -1.50
N ILE A 11 -65.56 -35.25 -2.27
CA ILE A 11 -65.78 -33.77 -2.40
C ILE A 11 -64.92 -32.85 -1.49
N ALA A 12 -64.60 -31.67 -2.05
CA ALA A 12 -63.91 -30.47 -1.52
C ALA A 12 -62.40 -30.62 -1.17
N VAL A 13 -61.42 -29.89 -1.73
CA VAL A 13 -61.23 -28.46 -2.13
C VAL A 13 -60.50 -27.62 -1.07
N LEU A 14 -59.35 -27.06 -1.49
CA LEU A 14 -58.41 -26.11 -0.89
C LEU A 14 -58.61 -25.63 0.57
N PRO A 15 -57.58 -25.78 1.42
CA PRO A 15 -57.29 -24.86 2.53
C PRO A 15 -56.24 -23.79 2.14
N VAL A 16 -56.32 -22.62 2.78
CA VAL A 16 -55.35 -21.51 2.67
C VAL A 16 -54.33 -21.55 3.84
N LYS A 17 -53.24 -20.77 3.73
CA LYS A 17 -52.23 -20.43 4.77
C LYS A 17 -52.85 -20.30 6.18
N PRO A 18 -52.16 -20.76 7.27
CA PRO A 18 -50.95 -20.06 7.75
C PRO A 18 -49.85 -20.95 8.40
N ALA A 19 -48.75 -20.31 8.82
CA ALA A 19 -47.75 -20.85 9.77
C ALA A 19 -48.02 -20.26 11.18
N PRO A 20 -47.49 -20.83 12.29
CA PRO A 20 -46.15 -20.39 12.73
C PRO A 20 -45.29 -21.36 13.61
N ALA A 21 -44.01 -20.99 13.77
CA ALA A 21 -43.16 -21.06 14.97
C ALA A 21 -42.67 -22.39 15.62
N LYS A 22 -41.31 -22.51 15.62
CA LYS A 22 -40.41 -22.97 16.72
C LYS A 22 -40.52 -24.44 17.22
N ALA A 23 -39.44 -25.14 17.57
CA ALA A 23 -37.97 -24.99 17.39
C ALA A 23 -37.35 -26.42 17.64
N ALA A 24 -36.05 -26.71 17.71
CA ALA A 24 -34.77 -25.98 17.79
C ALA A 24 -33.65 -26.90 17.21
N THR A 25 -32.34 -26.61 17.16
CA THR A 25 -31.56 -25.47 17.70
C THR A 25 -30.66 -24.88 16.56
N PRO A 26 -29.30 -24.83 16.53
CA PRO A 26 -28.59 -24.20 15.40
C PRO A 26 -27.90 -25.20 14.46
N ALA A 27 -28.06 -25.01 13.15
CA ALA A 27 -26.98 -25.23 12.18
C ALA A 27 -26.23 -23.88 12.04
N VAL A 28 -24.89 -23.90 12.07
CA VAL A 28 -24.10 -22.67 11.90
C VAL A 28 -24.22 -22.23 10.44
N ALA A 29 -25.18 -21.32 10.18
CA ALA A 29 -25.27 -20.63 8.91
C ALA A 29 -23.98 -19.83 8.74
N ALA A 30 -23.10 -20.31 7.86
CA ALA A 30 -21.84 -19.63 7.58
C ALA A 30 -22.15 -18.18 7.20
N ALA A 31 -21.51 -17.23 7.89
CA ALA A 31 -21.52 -15.85 7.45
C ALA A 31 -21.08 -15.84 5.98
N PRO A 32 -21.75 -15.08 5.09
CA PRO A 32 -21.31 -15.00 3.71
C PRO A 32 -19.84 -14.57 3.73
N LEU A 33 -18.96 -15.41 3.18
CA LEU A 33 -17.54 -15.12 3.05
C LEU A 33 -17.46 -13.75 2.37
N ALA A 34 -17.05 -12.75 3.14
CA ALA A 34 -17.12 -11.37 2.69
C ALA A 34 -16.36 -11.30 1.37
N GLU A 35 -17.05 -10.94 0.28
CA GLU A 35 -16.43 -10.78 -1.01
C GLU A 35 -15.34 -9.73 -0.85
N VAL A 36 -14.10 -10.21 -0.73
CA VAL A 36 -12.92 -9.36 -0.64
C VAL A 36 -12.94 -8.55 -1.91
N ARG A 37 -13.37 -7.29 -1.78
CA ARG A 37 -13.39 -6.34 -2.89
C ARG A 37 -11.96 -6.29 -3.39
N ARG A 38 -11.71 -6.99 -4.49
CA ARG A 38 -10.45 -6.93 -5.22
C ARG A 38 -10.37 -5.53 -5.80
N GLU A 39 -9.88 -4.60 -4.98
CA GLU A 39 -9.56 -3.24 -5.39
C GLU A 39 -8.75 -3.33 -6.68
N PRO A 40 -9.04 -2.48 -7.67
CA PRO A 40 -8.34 -2.54 -8.95
C PRO A 40 -6.84 -2.48 -8.69
N PRO A 41 -6.03 -3.40 -9.26
CA PRO A 41 -4.62 -3.52 -8.91
C PRO A 41 -3.96 -2.15 -9.13
N PRO A 42 -3.31 -1.59 -8.09
CA PRO A 42 -2.79 -0.23 -8.15
C PRO A 42 -1.78 -0.09 -9.29
N ARG A 43 -1.57 1.13 -9.77
CA ARG A 43 -0.61 1.39 -10.85
C ARG A 43 0.37 2.44 -10.38
N PHE A 44 1.62 2.04 -10.23
CA PHE A 44 2.70 2.90 -9.79
C PHE A 44 4.04 2.39 -10.32
N VAL A 45 5.01 3.29 -10.35
CA VAL A 45 6.42 2.93 -10.52
C VAL A 45 7.20 3.59 -9.39
N LEU A 46 8.06 2.82 -8.71
CA LEU A 46 8.90 3.29 -7.61
C LEU A 46 10.36 2.97 -7.88
N GLN A 47 11.23 3.98 -7.90
CA GLN A 47 12.67 3.78 -7.96
C GLN A 47 13.26 3.78 -6.55
N LEU A 48 14.09 2.78 -6.23
CA LEU A 48 14.95 2.83 -5.06
C LEU A 48 16.26 3.55 -5.42
N LEU A 49 16.66 4.48 -4.56
CA LEU A 49 17.88 5.28 -4.66
C LEU A 49 18.58 5.31 -3.30
N ARG A 50 19.90 5.46 -3.27
CA ARG A 50 20.72 5.45 -2.05
C ARG A 50 21.61 6.70 -1.99
N ALA A 51 21.52 7.47 -0.92
CA ALA A 51 22.30 8.69 -0.71
C ALA A 51 22.93 8.71 0.69
N GLY A 52 24.20 8.31 0.79
CA GLY A 52 24.88 8.16 2.08
C GLY A 52 24.17 7.13 2.96
N ASN A 53 23.92 7.48 4.23
CA ASN A 53 23.23 6.63 5.20
C ASN A 53 21.68 6.69 5.08
N CYS A 54 21.14 7.14 3.94
CA CYS A 54 19.70 7.18 3.67
C CYS A 54 19.35 6.37 2.41
N LEU A 55 18.31 5.55 2.53
CA LEU A 55 17.62 4.92 1.40
C LEU A 55 16.43 5.81 1.00
N LEU A 56 16.09 5.87 -0.28
CA LEU A 56 15.00 6.66 -0.80
C LEU A 56 14.15 5.80 -1.75
N LEU A 57 12.83 5.82 -1.55
CA LEU A 57 11.83 5.19 -2.40
C LEU A 57 11.00 6.30 -3.06
N VAL A 58 11.10 6.42 -4.38
CA VAL A 58 10.62 7.60 -5.12
C VAL A 58 9.60 7.23 -6.18
N GLU A 59 8.42 7.85 -6.12
CA GLU A 59 7.40 7.79 -7.16
C GLU A 59 7.89 8.34 -8.49
N LEU A 60 7.73 7.54 -9.55
CA LEU A 60 7.95 7.92 -10.95
C LEU A 60 6.59 7.98 -11.67
N PRO A 61 5.90 9.13 -11.73
CA PRO A 61 4.55 9.23 -12.31
C PRO A 61 4.52 8.93 -13.82
N THR A 62 5.63 9.19 -14.54
CA THR A 62 5.81 8.80 -15.95
C THR A 62 6.16 7.33 -16.14
N GLY A 63 6.66 6.66 -15.10
CA GLY A 63 7.23 5.31 -15.17
C GLY A 63 8.63 5.20 -15.79
N GLU A 64 9.23 6.33 -16.18
CA GLU A 64 10.58 6.43 -16.71
C GLU A 64 11.60 6.69 -15.59
N VAL A 65 12.83 6.18 -15.75
CA VAL A 65 13.91 6.45 -14.78
C VAL A 65 14.40 7.90 -14.88
N PHE A 66 14.83 8.48 -13.76
CA PHE A 66 15.27 9.88 -13.72
C PHE A 66 16.42 10.17 -14.70
N ALA A 67 16.17 11.06 -15.66
CA ALA A 67 17.20 11.61 -16.54
C ALA A 67 17.90 12.80 -15.88
N SER A 68 19.21 12.99 -16.12
CA SER A 68 19.99 14.09 -15.52
C SER A 68 19.54 15.52 -15.89
N ARG A 69 18.57 15.65 -16.83
CA ARG A 69 17.96 16.92 -17.23
C ARG A 69 16.54 17.12 -16.68
N ASP A 70 16.00 16.14 -15.97
CA ASP A 70 14.66 16.15 -15.40
C ASP A 70 14.54 17.18 -14.24
N PRO A 71 13.41 17.91 -14.10
CA PRO A 71 13.25 18.93 -13.05
C PRO A 71 13.01 18.31 -11.67
N ALA A 72 12.26 17.20 -11.57
CA ALA A 72 12.05 16.49 -10.32
C ALA A 72 13.36 15.88 -9.80
N TYR A 73 14.22 15.34 -10.69
CA TYR A 73 15.54 14.87 -10.32
C TYR A 73 16.46 16.00 -9.82
N ARG A 74 16.37 17.21 -10.39
CA ARG A 74 17.08 18.37 -9.83
C ARG A 74 16.57 18.72 -8.44
N LEU A 75 15.24 18.81 -8.24
CA LEU A 75 14.66 19.05 -6.92
C LEU A 75 15.09 18.00 -5.90
N LEU A 76 15.15 16.72 -6.29
CA LEU A 76 15.65 15.65 -5.43
C LEU A 76 17.12 15.87 -5.03
N LYS A 77 17.98 16.29 -5.95
CA LYS A 77 19.38 16.66 -5.64
C LYS A 77 19.46 17.86 -4.69
N ASP A 78 18.65 18.90 -4.92
CA ASP A 78 18.60 20.09 -4.06
C ASP A 78 18.14 19.73 -2.63
N LEU A 79 17.16 18.82 -2.50
CA LEU A 79 16.69 18.30 -1.20
C LEU A 79 17.75 17.45 -0.49
N LEU A 80 18.46 16.57 -1.21
CA LEU A 80 19.57 15.78 -0.67
C LEU A 80 20.69 16.69 -0.13
N HIS A 81 21.13 17.65 -0.95
CA HIS A 81 22.15 18.63 -0.58
C HIS A 81 21.73 19.45 0.65
N ALA A 82 20.49 19.95 0.67
CA ALA A 82 19.96 20.70 1.81
C ALA A 82 19.76 19.85 3.08
N ALA A 83 19.61 18.52 2.94
CA ALA A 83 19.56 17.56 4.04
C ALA A 83 20.95 17.08 4.52
N GLY A 84 22.04 17.61 3.95
CA GLY A 84 23.42 17.22 4.30
C GLY A 84 23.86 15.86 3.73
N LEU A 85 23.09 15.30 2.80
CA LEU A 85 23.36 14.04 2.11
C LEU A 85 24.09 14.29 0.78
N PRO A 86 24.81 13.30 0.23
CA PRO A 86 25.45 13.44 -1.08
C PRO A 86 24.41 13.69 -2.18
N ASP A 87 24.65 14.70 -3.01
CA ASP A 87 23.80 15.11 -4.12
C ASP A 87 23.77 14.09 -5.29
N SER A 88 24.47 12.97 -5.16
CA SER A 88 24.66 11.97 -6.20
C SER A 88 24.04 10.63 -5.76
N PRO A 89 22.69 10.53 -5.75
CA PRO A 89 21.99 9.31 -5.33
C PRO A 89 22.27 8.16 -6.30
N ARG A 90 22.61 6.99 -5.77
CA ARG A 90 22.89 5.77 -6.55
C ARG A 90 21.62 4.94 -6.70
N ALA A 91 21.20 4.64 -7.93
CA ALA A 91 20.04 3.77 -8.15
C ALA A 91 20.29 2.34 -7.66
N GLN A 92 19.36 1.80 -6.88
CA GLN A 92 19.42 0.44 -6.34
C GLN A 92 18.59 -0.49 -7.23
N GLY A 93 19.19 -0.96 -8.32
CA GLY A 93 18.55 -1.81 -9.32
C GLY A 93 17.48 -1.10 -10.15
N GLU A 94 16.65 -1.90 -10.82
CA GLU A 94 15.52 -1.41 -11.63
C GLU A 94 14.38 -0.83 -10.78
N PRO A 95 13.58 0.10 -11.34
CA PRO A 95 12.39 0.59 -10.66
C PRO A 95 11.32 -0.50 -10.58
N ILE A 96 10.72 -0.64 -9.40
CA ILE A 96 9.55 -1.48 -9.15
C ILE A 96 8.39 -0.97 -10.00
N ARG A 97 7.82 -1.81 -10.87
CA ARG A 97 6.65 -1.49 -11.70
C ARG A 97 5.48 -2.37 -11.29
N TRP A 98 4.40 -1.77 -10.77
CA TRP A 98 3.20 -2.50 -10.36
C TRP A 98 1.99 -2.11 -11.24
N PRO A 99 1.13 -3.06 -11.67
CA PRO A 99 1.23 -4.51 -11.48
C PRO A 99 2.39 -5.15 -12.25
N LEU A 100 3.02 -6.17 -11.65
CA LEU A 100 4.16 -6.92 -12.22
C LEU A 100 3.78 -7.61 -13.54
N ILE A 101 2.60 -8.21 -13.61
CA ILE A 101 2.11 -8.97 -14.77
C ILE A 101 0.73 -8.44 -15.19
N ARG A 102 0.67 -7.78 -16.36
CA ARG A 102 -0.59 -7.25 -16.88
C ARG A 102 -1.51 -8.38 -17.35
N GLY A 103 -2.69 -8.48 -16.73
CA GLY A 103 -3.79 -9.33 -17.19
C GLY A 103 -3.93 -10.70 -16.52
N ASN A 104 -2.93 -11.18 -15.77
CA ASN A 104 -3.04 -12.50 -15.14
C ASN A 104 -3.96 -12.47 -13.90
N ARG A 105 -5.15 -13.07 -14.00
CA ARG A 105 -6.19 -13.09 -12.94
C ARG A 105 -5.91 -14.03 -11.78
N GLU A 106 -4.98 -14.97 -11.96
CA GLU A 106 -4.61 -15.98 -10.95
C GLU A 106 -3.65 -15.44 -9.90
N PHE A 107 -2.85 -14.42 -10.25
CA PHE A 107 -1.91 -13.79 -9.33
C PHE A 107 -2.60 -12.64 -8.62
N ASP A 108 -2.64 -12.65 -7.29
CA ASP A 108 -3.14 -11.48 -6.56
C ASP A 108 -2.13 -10.34 -6.69
N GLN A 109 -2.59 -9.25 -7.29
CA GLN A 109 -1.82 -8.02 -7.48
C GLN A 109 -2.53 -6.83 -6.82
N GLY A 110 -3.31 -7.10 -5.77
CA GLY A 110 -4.00 -6.10 -4.98
C GLY A 110 -3.06 -5.24 -4.12
N PRO A 111 -3.60 -4.25 -3.38
CA PRO A 111 -2.80 -3.33 -2.58
C PRO A 111 -1.99 -4.01 -1.47
N ALA A 112 -2.48 -5.14 -0.93
CA ALA A 112 -1.75 -5.93 0.06
C ALA A 112 -0.49 -6.60 -0.53
N ALA A 113 -0.60 -7.25 -1.68
CA ALA A 113 0.54 -7.85 -2.39
C ALA A 113 1.54 -6.78 -2.88
N ALA A 114 1.04 -5.60 -3.26
CA ALA A 114 1.89 -4.46 -3.63
C ALA A 114 2.74 -3.97 -2.44
N ARG A 115 2.13 -3.89 -1.25
CA ARG A 115 2.82 -3.55 0.01
C ARG A 115 3.83 -4.60 0.42
N ASP A 116 3.46 -5.87 0.38
CA ASP A 116 4.35 -7.00 0.71
C ASP A 116 5.61 -6.97 -0.15
N TYR A 117 5.45 -6.85 -1.48
CA TYR A 117 6.56 -6.74 -2.41
C TYR A 117 7.45 -5.52 -2.16
N VAL A 118 6.86 -4.33 -1.94
CA VAL A 118 7.64 -3.10 -1.66
C VAL A 118 8.39 -3.20 -0.34
N ARG A 119 7.78 -3.74 0.72
CA ARG A 119 8.46 -3.95 2.02
C ARG A 119 9.55 -5.02 1.93
N ALA A 120 9.34 -6.10 1.20
CA ALA A 120 10.35 -7.14 0.97
C ALA A 120 11.58 -6.58 0.21
N VAL A 121 11.37 -5.76 -0.83
CA VAL A 121 12.49 -5.09 -1.53
C VAL A 121 13.20 -4.09 -0.63
N LEU A 122 12.48 -3.28 0.16
CA LEU A 122 13.09 -2.38 1.14
C LEU A 122 13.92 -3.13 2.19
N GLN A 123 13.37 -4.21 2.76
CA GLN A 123 14.07 -5.05 3.72
C GLN A 123 15.35 -5.62 3.10
N GLY A 124 15.26 -6.21 1.92
CA GLY A 124 16.42 -6.76 1.21
C GLY A 124 17.50 -5.71 0.91
N GLN A 125 17.17 -4.44 0.68
CA GLN A 125 18.18 -3.38 0.57
C GLN A 125 18.81 -3.01 1.93
N LEU A 126 18.00 -2.93 2.99
CA LEU A 126 18.47 -2.60 4.34
C LEU A 126 19.31 -3.73 4.97
N GLU A 127 19.06 -4.98 4.60
CA GLU A 127 19.88 -6.14 4.97
C GLU A 127 21.24 -6.16 4.24
N GLN A 128 21.36 -5.53 3.06
CA GLN A 128 22.63 -5.42 2.32
C GLN A 128 23.43 -4.17 2.73
N GLU A 129 22.80 -3.00 2.85
CA GLU A 129 23.44 -1.77 3.32
C GLU A 129 22.47 -0.99 4.25
N PRO A 130 22.64 -1.03 5.59
CA PRO A 130 21.67 -0.47 6.54
C PRO A 130 21.52 1.04 6.39
N ALA A 131 20.35 1.58 6.76
CA ALA A 131 20.05 3.01 6.68
C ALA A 131 19.66 3.59 8.04
N ALA A 132 20.12 4.81 8.33
CA ALA A 132 19.58 5.64 9.42
C ALA A 132 18.11 6.01 9.20
N CYS A 133 17.69 6.16 7.94
CA CYS A 133 16.33 6.51 7.57
C CYS A 133 15.98 6.11 6.12
N VAL A 134 14.69 5.82 5.89
CA VAL A 134 14.11 5.63 4.55
C VAL A 134 13.24 6.84 4.17
N TRP A 135 13.53 7.54 3.08
CA TRP A 135 12.64 8.58 2.57
C TRP A 135 11.58 7.97 1.64
N LEU A 136 10.31 8.31 1.86
CA LEU A 136 9.16 7.81 1.10
C LEU A 136 8.54 8.97 0.34
N ILE A 137 8.91 9.11 -0.94
CA ILE A 137 8.55 10.26 -1.77
C ILE A 137 7.42 9.88 -2.71
N GLY A 138 6.25 10.49 -2.50
CA GLY A 138 5.03 10.23 -3.24
C GLY A 138 4.05 9.31 -2.49
N THR A 139 2.78 9.42 -2.86
CA THR A 139 1.68 8.70 -2.20
C THR A 139 1.83 7.17 -2.21
N PRO A 140 2.21 6.50 -3.33
CA PRO A 140 2.39 5.05 -3.31
C PRO A 140 3.64 4.63 -2.53
N ALA A 141 4.72 5.44 -2.50
CA ALA A 141 5.89 5.14 -1.68
C ALA A 141 5.51 5.10 -0.20
N ALA A 142 4.72 6.07 0.28
CA ALA A 142 4.24 6.10 1.65
C ALA A 142 3.22 4.97 1.95
N ARG A 143 2.21 4.78 1.08
CA ARG A 143 1.13 3.78 1.24
C ARG A 143 1.60 2.32 1.21
N PHE A 144 2.58 2.00 0.36
CA PHE A 144 3.05 0.62 0.15
C PHE A 144 4.32 0.27 0.92
N ALA A 145 5.07 1.23 1.47
CA ALA A 145 6.08 0.95 2.50
C ALA A 145 5.49 0.90 3.92
N GLY A 146 4.61 1.85 4.25
CA GLY A 146 3.96 1.94 5.57
C GLY A 146 2.79 0.96 5.75
N GLU A 147 2.26 0.86 6.97
CA GLU A 147 1.13 -0.01 7.30
C GLU A 147 -0.23 0.69 7.16
N GLU A 148 -0.28 2.02 7.27
CA GLU A 148 -1.49 2.80 7.02
C GLU A 148 -1.71 3.04 5.52
N ASP A 149 -2.97 3.04 5.07
CA ASP A 149 -3.29 3.28 3.67
C ASP A 149 -3.18 4.77 3.28
N ALA A 150 -3.50 5.65 4.23
CA ALA A 150 -3.50 7.10 4.09
C ALA A 150 -2.45 7.75 5.02
N VAL A 151 -1.17 7.58 4.66
CA VAL A 151 -0.05 8.18 5.41
C VAL A 151 0.04 9.68 5.14
N ALA A 152 -0.02 10.50 6.20
CA ALA A 152 0.15 11.94 6.08
C ALA A 152 1.58 12.32 5.62
N ALA A 153 1.67 13.22 4.63
CA ALA A 153 2.93 13.73 4.10
C ALA A 153 3.70 14.59 5.12
N CYS A 154 5.01 14.74 4.91
CA CYS A 154 5.92 15.52 5.76
C CYS A 154 5.95 15.05 7.23
N ARG A 155 5.91 13.74 7.49
CA ARG A 155 6.00 13.15 8.84
C ARG A 155 7.06 12.05 8.95
N GLU A 156 7.58 11.87 10.16
CA GLU A 156 8.35 10.67 10.51
C GLU A 156 7.35 9.55 10.90
N ILE A 157 7.56 8.34 10.38
CA ILE A 157 6.82 7.11 10.71
C ILE A 157 7.81 6.00 11.06
N ASP A 158 7.35 4.96 11.74
CA ASP A 158 8.10 3.70 11.84
C ASP A 158 7.63 2.72 10.75
N LEU A 159 8.53 1.92 10.18
CA LEU A 159 8.20 0.90 9.18
C LEU A 159 7.99 -0.51 9.77
N ALA A 160 7.64 -0.57 11.06
CA ALA A 160 7.36 -1.79 11.83
C ALA A 160 8.47 -2.85 11.64
N GLY A 161 9.67 -2.47 12.06
CA GLY A 161 10.87 -3.32 12.03
C GLY A 161 11.94 -2.91 10.99
N LEU A 162 11.57 -2.18 9.93
CA LEU A 162 12.54 -1.66 8.93
C LEU A 162 13.16 -0.31 9.34
N GLY A 163 12.97 0.12 10.59
CA GLY A 163 13.44 1.40 11.12
C GLY A 163 12.55 2.60 10.77
N CYS A 164 13.08 3.80 11.00
CA CYS A 164 12.34 5.05 10.81
C CYS A 164 12.32 5.51 9.35
N ALA A 165 11.15 5.90 8.87
CA ALA A 165 10.97 6.53 7.57
C ALA A 165 10.45 7.97 7.66
N TRP A 166 10.74 8.76 6.63
CA TRP A 166 10.26 10.13 6.49
C TRP A 166 9.42 10.27 5.22
N THR A 167 8.20 10.76 5.34
CA THR A 167 7.21 10.82 4.25
C THR A 167 7.26 12.18 3.56
N LEU A 168 7.21 12.20 2.22
CA LEU A 168 7.15 13.39 1.40
C LEU A 168 6.02 13.25 0.37
N PRO A 169 5.35 14.34 -0.04
CA PRO A 169 4.51 14.30 -1.23
C PRO A 169 5.39 14.13 -2.49
N GLY A 170 4.78 13.83 -3.63
CA GLY A 170 5.50 13.60 -4.89
C GLY A 170 6.32 14.82 -5.32
N LEU A 171 7.43 14.61 -6.03
CA LEU A 171 8.33 15.70 -6.45
C LEU A 171 7.62 16.73 -7.33
N GLU A 172 6.74 16.29 -8.23
CA GLU A 172 5.89 17.17 -9.05
C GLU A 172 4.98 18.05 -8.17
N GLN A 173 4.32 17.45 -7.16
CA GLN A 173 3.46 18.19 -6.22
C GLN A 173 4.27 19.22 -5.40
N LEU A 174 5.52 18.90 -5.06
CA LEU A 174 6.44 19.84 -4.42
C LEU A 174 6.91 20.95 -5.37
N MET A 175 6.94 20.72 -6.68
CA MET A 175 7.21 21.77 -7.66
C MET A 175 6.00 22.70 -7.83
N GLU A 176 4.80 22.13 -7.98
CA GLU A 176 3.54 22.85 -8.22
C GLU A 176 3.03 23.64 -7.00
N ALA A 177 3.09 23.07 -5.79
CA ALA A 177 2.49 23.64 -4.58
C ALA A 177 3.54 24.27 -3.63
N PRO A 178 3.89 25.56 -3.78
CA PRO A 178 4.91 26.21 -2.95
C PRO A 178 4.60 26.22 -1.45
N ALA A 179 3.31 26.13 -1.06
CA ALA A 179 2.90 26.02 0.34
C ALA A 179 3.48 24.77 1.04
N LEU A 180 3.58 23.63 0.33
CA LEU A 180 4.12 22.39 0.89
C LEU A 180 5.60 22.50 1.26
N LYS A 181 6.35 23.40 0.61
CA LYS A 181 7.78 23.62 0.88
C LYS A 181 8.03 24.12 2.31
N ALA A 182 7.07 24.85 2.90
CA ALA A 182 7.16 25.31 4.28
C ALA A 182 7.07 24.14 5.27
N GLU A 183 6.09 23.25 5.12
CA GLU A 183 5.97 22.06 5.98
C GLU A 183 7.11 21.06 5.77
N LEU A 184 7.51 20.85 4.51
CA LEU A 184 8.67 20.04 4.14
C LEU A 184 9.92 20.52 4.87
N TRP A 185 10.21 21.83 4.85
CA TRP A 185 11.39 22.41 5.53
C TRP A 185 11.34 22.33 7.06
N HIS A 186 10.15 22.35 7.66
CA HIS A 186 9.98 22.14 9.10
C HIS A 186 10.12 20.66 9.48
N SER A 187 9.71 19.74 8.62
CA SER A 187 9.84 18.31 8.85
C SER A 187 11.26 17.80 8.61
N MET A 188 11.89 18.23 7.50
CA MET A 188 13.27 17.87 7.17
C MET A 188 14.24 18.26 8.29
N ARG A 189 14.12 19.47 8.86
CA ARG A 189 14.96 19.91 10.00
C ARG A 189 14.75 19.14 11.32
N ARG A 190 13.70 18.32 11.42
CA ARG A 190 13.54 17.33 12.50
C ARG A 190 14.19 16.01 12.10
N ALA A 191 13.77 15.44 10.97
CA ALA A 191 14.24 14.14 10.46
C ALA A 191 15.77 14.11 10.23
N MET A 192 16.38 15.21 9.77
CA MET A 192 17.83 15.38 9.63
C MET A 192 18.62 15.02 10.89
N ARG A 193 18.04 15.21 12.09
CA ARG A 193 18.70 14.88 13.36
C ARG A 193 18.94 13.39 13.54
N ARG A 194 18.23 12.52 12.81
CA ARG A 194 18.50 11.07 12.79
C ARG A 194 19.79 10.81 12.02
N TRP A 195 19.76 10.95 10.70
CA TRP A 195 20.86 10.58 9.79
C TRP A 195 22.11 11.47 9.88
N THR A 196 22.02 12.62 10.57
CA THR A 196 23.17 13.51 10.81
C THR A 196 23.82 13.28 12.18
N SER A 197 23.13 12.65 13.14
CA SER A 197 23.67 12.39 14.49
C SER A 197 24.47 11.08 14.60
N GLU A 198 24.48 10.26 13.55
CA GLU A 198 25.33 9.06 13.42
C GLU A 198 26.60 9.42 12.63
N ARG A 199 27.41 10.32 13.20
CA ARG A 199 28.73 10.77 12.71
C ARG A 199 29.79 10.65 13.80
#